data_AF-A0A352NKL6-F1
#
_entry.id   AF-A0A352NKL6-F1
#
_cell.length_a   1.000
_cell.length_b   1.000
_cell.length_c   1.000
_cell.angle_alpha   90.00
_cell.angle_beta   90.00
_cell.angle_gamma   90.00
#
_symmetry.space_group_name_H-M   'P 1'
#
loop_
_entity.id
_entity.type
_entity.pdbx_description
1 polymer ?
#
loop_
_entity_poly.entity_id
_entity_poly.type
_entity_poly.pdbx_seq_one_letter_code
_entity_poly.pdbx_strand_id
1 'polypeptide(L)'
;ITIRGNEWYDHSAEKGGYAIDFVRQFYGLSFPEAVTMLLGGEQGEPYRPVSQKIQETKKTFSLPRPHSDMRRVYAYLVKTRCIDREVVNYFAKAKLLYESCERSKDGAKEYHNAVFVGVDETGTARHAHKRGLYTEGVSFKGNVDGSDPQYSFHWIGKSGHLYVFEAPVDMLSYITLCPKDWQRHSYVALCGVGCQA
;
A
#
# COMPACT_ATOMS: atom_id res chain seq x y z
N ILE A 1 -34.18 -14.32 23.64
CA ILE A 1 -32.72 -14.13 23.46
C ILE A 1 -32.14 -15.28 22.65
N THR A 2 -31.31 -14.99 21.65
CA THR A 2 -30.53 -15.97 20.88
C THR A 2 -29.06 -15.67 21.07
N ILE A 3 -28.24 -16.72 21.19
CA ILE A 3 -26.78 -16.61 21.35
C ILE A 3 -26.12 -17.27 20.15
N ARG A 4 -25.15 -16.58 19.52
CA ARG A 4 -24.33 -17.08 18.41
C ARG A 4 -22.87 -16.70 18.65
N GLY A 5 -22.03 -17.68 18.93
CA GLY A 5 -20.64 -17.41 19.30
C GLY A 5 -20.55 -16.56 20.57
N ASN A 6 -19.90 -15.40 20.46
CA ASN A 6 -19.77 -14.42 21.54
C ASN A 6 -20.82 -13.28 21.47
N GLU A 7 -21.83 -13.42 20.62
CA GLU A 7 -22.90 -12.43 20.42
C GLU A 7 -24.24 -12.93 20.96
N TRP A 8 -25.04 -11.99 21.45
CA TRP A 8 -26.42 -12.23 21.86
C TRP A 8 -27.37 -11.27 21.13
N TYR A 9 -28.62 -11.69 20.97
CA TYR A 9 -29.67 -10.88 20.34
C TYR A 9 -31.04 -11.13 21.00
N ASP A 10 -31.74 -10.06 21.36
CA ASP A 10 -33.14 -10.06 21.78
C ASP A 10 -34.04 -9.70 20.61
N HIS A 11 -34.78 -10.69 20.11
CA HIS A 11 -35.76 -10.52 19.04
C HIS A 11 -36.95 -9.65 19.43
N SER A 12 -37.28 -9.53 20.72
CA SER A 12 -38.41 -8.73 21.18
C SER A 12 -38.07 -7.24 21.28
N ALA A 13 -36.83 -6.93 21.64
CA ALA A 13 -36.34 -5.56 21.78
C ALA A 13 -35.51 -5.08 20.56
N GLU A 14 -35.30 -5.95 19.58
CA GLU A 14 -34.44 -5.75 18.40
C GLU A 14 -33.02 -5.26 18.75
N LYS A 15 -32.48 -5.73 19.88
CA LYS A 15 -31.18 -5.30 20.40
C LYS A 15 -30.26 -6.50 20.61
N GLY A 16 -28.97 -6.30 20.36
CA GLY A 16 -27.96 -7.32 20.61
C GLY A 16 -26.58 -6.69 20.75
N GLY A 17 -25.58 -7.53 21.00
CA GLY A 17 -24.20 -7.10 21.16
C GLY A 17 -23.33 -8.21 21.73
N TYR A 18 -22.22 -7.81 22.33
CA TYR A 18 -21.27 -8.73 22.97
C TYR A 18 -21.51 -8.81 24.49
N ALA A 19 -20.65 -9.53 25.21
CA ALA A 19 -20.76 -9.73 26.65
C ALA A 19 -20.85 -8.42 27.46
N ILE A 20 -20.09 -7.39 27.08
CA ILE A 20 -20.14 -6.08 27.77
C ILE A 20 -21.51 -5.43 27.56
N ASP A 21 -22.04 -5.45 26.34
CA ASP A 21 -23.34 -4.87 26.02
C ASP A 21 -24.48 -5.63 26.74
N PHE A 22 -24.35 -6.95 26.88
CA PHE A 22 -25.26 -7.76 27.67
C PHE A 22 -25.32 -7.28 29.11
N VAL A 23 -24.14 -7.14 29.75
CA VAL A 23 -24.07 -6.75 31.16
C VAL A 23 -24.63 -5.35 31.37
N ARG A 24 -24.28 -4.40 30.49
CA ARG A 24 -24.81 -3.04 30.55
C ARG A 24 -26.33 -3.02 30.40
N GLN A 25 -26.89 -3.81 29.48
CA GLN A 25 -28.32 -3.79 29.19
C GLN A 25 -29.16 -4.54 30.23
N PHE A 26 -28.73 -5.71 30.68
CA PHE A 26 -29.51 -6.55 31.60
C PHE A 26 -29.26 -6.23 33.08
N TYR A 27 -28.08 -5.72 33.45
CA TYR A 27 -27.74 -5.35 34.82
C TYR A 27 -27.72 -3.85 35.06
N GLY A 28 -27.97 -3.03 34.02
CA GLY A 28 -28.02 -1.57 34.14
C GLY A 28 -26.68 -0.92 34.50
N LEU A 29 -25.57 -1.62 34.26
CA LEU A 29 -24.24 -1.16 34.63
C LEU A 29 -23.64 -0.20 33.60
N SER A 30 -22.80 0.73 34.05
CA SER A 30 -21.94 1.51 33.17
C SER A 30 -20.88 0.63 32.50
N PHE A 31 -20.23 1.14 31.45
CA PHE A 31 -19.18 0.38 30.76
C PHE A 31 -18.03 -0.05 31.70
N PRO A 32 -17.47 0.83 32.56
CA PRO A 32 -16.44 0.41 33.51
C PRO A 32 -16.92 -0.68 34.48
N GLU A 33 -18.13 -0.53 35.04
CA GLU A 33 -18.70 -1.51 35.97
C GLU A 33 -18.95 -2.86 35.30
N ALA A 34 -19.42 -2.85 34.04
CA ALA A 34 -19.61 -4.06 33.26
C ALA A 34 -18.28 -4.78 32.97
N VAL A 35 -17.23 -4.04 32.65
CA VAL A 35 -15.87 -4.59 32.47
C VAL A 35 -15.34 -5.18 33.78
N THR A 36 -15.46 -4.46 34.90
CA THR A 36 -15.04 -4.95 36.22
C THR A 36 -15.80 -6.22 36.62
N MET A 37 -17.11 -6.28 36.36
CA MET A 37 -17.92 -7.46 36.61
C MET A 37 -17.46 -8.66 35.77
N LEU A 38 -17.22 -8.46 34.48
CA LEU A 38 -16.79 -9.53 33.56
C LEU A 38 -15.37 -10.04 33.87
N LEU A 39 -14.53 -9.20 34.49
CA LEU A 39 -13.20 -9.55 34.96
C LEU A 39 -13.19 -10.13 36.39
N GLY A 40 -14.35 -10.41 36.99
CA GLY A 40 -14.43 -11.03 38.32
C GLY A 40 -13.95 -10.12 39.46
N GLY A 41 -14.02 -8.80 39.30
CA GLY A 41 -13.51 -7.82 40.27
C GLY A 41 -12.02 -7.49 40.11
N GLU A 42 -11.32 -8.12 39.16
CA GLU A 42 -9.97 -7.72 38.79
C GLU A 42 -10.01 -6.38 38.04
N GLN A 43 -9.11 -5.47 38.43
CA GLN A 43 -8.77 -4.34 37.57
C GLN A 43 -7.96 -4.92 36.42
N GLY A 44 -8.60 -5.14 35.27
CA GLY A 44 -7.88 -5.55 34.06
C GLY A 44 -6.69 -4.63 33.81
N GLU A 45 -5.64 -5.16 33.21
CA GLU A 45 -4.45 -4.37 32.90
C GLU A 45 -4.88 -3.07 32.18
N PRO A 46 -4.51 -1.89 32.69
CA PRO A 46 -4.84 -0.65 32.02
C PRO A 46 -4.31 -0.75 30.61
N TYR A 47 -5.18 -0.52 29.62
CA TYR A 47 -4.75 -0.35 28.24
C TYR A 47 -3.68 0.74 28.28
N ARG A 48 -2.41 0.35 28.16
CA ARG A 48 -1.34 1.30 27.96
C ARG A 48 -1.58 1.79 26.54
N PRO A 49 -2.06 3.03 26.33
CA PRO A 49 -2.03 3.58 24.99
C PRO A 49 -0.58 3.40 24.55
N VAL A 50 -0.39 2.71 23.42
CA VAL A 50 0.91 2.71 22.75
C VAL A 50 1.28 4.17 22.71
N SER A 51 2.31 4.55 23.50
CA SER A 51 2.85 5.90 23.59
C SER A 51 2.69 6.49 22.21
N GLN A 52 1.85 7.52 22.06
CA GLN A 52 1.54 8.18 20.78
C GLN A 52 2.79 8.04 19.94
N LYS A 53 2.76 7.13 18.95
CA LYS A 53 3.97 6.74 18.21
C LYS A 53 4.68 8.05 17.96
N ILE A 54 5.85 8.26 18.60
CA ILE A 54 6.63 9.48 18.46
C ILE A 54 6.55 9.75 16.98
N GLN A 55 5.89 10.84 16.58
CA GLN A 55 5.50 11.06 15.21
C GLN A 55 6.81 11.00 14.44
N GLU A 56 7.09 9.84 13.83
CA GLU A 56 8.44 9.57 13.34
C GLU A 56 8.71 10.71 12.38
N THR A 57 9.76 11.48 12.66
CA THR A 57 10.09 12.66 11.87
C THR A 57 10.04 12.22 10.42
N LYS A 58 9.08 12.77 9.66
CA LYS A 58 8.81 12.33 8.29
C LYS A 58 10.14 12.27 7.56
N LYS A 59 10.60 11.07 7.25
CA LYS A 59 11.88 10.87 6.55
C LYS A 59 11.84 11.70 5.27
N THR A 60 12.91 12.44 5.00
CA THR A 60 13.01 13.21 3.76
C THR A 60 12.95 12.25 2.58
N PHE A 61 12.02 12.50 1.65
CA PHE A 61 11.93 11.72 0.42
C PHE A 61 13.23 11.80 -0.37
N SER A 62 13.70 10.65 -0.83
CA SER A 62 14.82 10.55 -1.76
C SER A 62 14.63 9.33 -2.65
N LEU A 63 14.92 9.48 -3.94
CA LEU A 63 14.86 8.37 -4.87
C LEU A 63 15.96 7.33 -4.59
N PRO A 64 15.65 6.03 -4.67
CA PRO A 64 16.66 4.98 -4.66
C PRO A 64 17.70 5.20 -5.76
N ARG A 65 18.97 4.87 -5.47
CA ARG A 65 20.05 5.03 -6.45
C ARG A 65 19.76 4.22 -7.72
N PRO A 66 19.75 4.86 -8.91
CA PRO A 66 19.62 4.14 -10.17
C PRO A 66 20.80 3.19 -10.40
N HIS A 67 20.50 2.01 -10.92
CA HIS A 67 21.48 1.10 -11.48
C HIS A 67 21.93 1.61 -12.87
N SER A 68 23.08 1.14 -13.35
CA SER A 68 23.70 1.60 -14.60
C SER A 68 22.93 1.17 -15.85
N ASP A 69 22.14 0.10 -15.76
CA ASP A 69 21.28 -0.40 -16.82
C ASP A 69 19.94 -0.91 -16.26
N MET A 70 19.00 -1.20 -17.17
CA MET A 70 17.66 -1.70 -16.84
C MET A 70 17.46 -3.16 -17.23
N ARG A 71 18.53 -3.95 -17.40
CA ARG A 71 18.44 -5.30 -18.01
C ARG A 71 17.50 -6.22 -17.24
N ARG A 72 17.49 -6.16 -15.90
CA ARG A 72 16.63 -7.01 -15.07
C ARG A 72 15.20 -6.49 -15.08
N VAL A 73 14.99 -5.18 -15.10
CA VAL A 73 13.65 -4.59 -15.28
C VAL A 73 13.04 -5.04 -16.61
N TYR A 74 13.78 -5.01 -17.72
CA TYR A 74 13.29 -5.51 -19.00
C TYR A 74 13.03 -7.02 -18.99
N ALA A 75 13.92 -7.81 -18.37
CA ALA A 75 13.67 -9.24 -18.23
C ALA A 75 12.37 -9.51 -17.45
N TYR A 76 12.17 -8.83 -16.33
CA TYR A 76 10.98 -8.98 -15.51
C TYR A 76 9.71 -8.46 -16.21
N LEU A 77 9.66 -7.19 -16.60
CA LEU A 77 8.44 -6.57 -17.12
C LEU A 77 8.07 -7.12 -18.50
N VAL A 78 9.04 -7.29 -19.41
CA VAL A 78 8.75 -7.73 -20.78
C VAL A 78 8.69 -9.25 -20.88
N LYS A 79 9.68 -9.98 -20.36
CA LYS A 79 9.71 -11.44 -20.55
C LYS A 79 8.81 -12.18 -19.57
N THR A 80 8.80 -11.80 -18.29
CA THR A 80 8.01 -12.50 -17.27
C THR A 80 6.58 -11.97 -17.18
N ARG A 81 6.40 -10.64 -17.19
CA ARG A 81 5.08 -9.99 -17.02
C ARG A 81 4.39 -9.66 -18.34
N CYS A 82 5.03 -9.96 -19.48
CA CYS A 82 4.48 -9.77 -20.83
C CYS A 82 3.98 -8.34 -21.12
N ILE A 83 4.59 -7.34 -20.48
CA ILE A 83 4.32 -5.93 -20.77
C ILE A 83 5.01 -5.60 -22.10
N ASP A 84 4.30 -4.88 -22.97
CA ASP A 84 4.84 -4.46 -24.26
C ASP A 84 6.12 -3.64 -24.07
N ARG A 85 7.13 -3.95 -24.88
CA ARG A 85 8.46 -3.32 -24.75
C ARG A 85 8.39 -1.81 -24.97
N GLU A 86 7.56 -1.33 -25.88
CA GLU A 86 7.43 0.10 -26.15
C GLU A 86 6.73 0.82 -25.00
N VAL A 87 5.81 0.16 -24.30
CA VAL A 87 5.24 0.69 -23.05
C VAL A 87 6.34 0.86 -22.00
N VAL A 88 7.18 -0.17 -21.77
CA VAL A 88 8.32 -0.05 -20.83
C VAL A 88 9.30 1.05 -21.26
N ASN A 89 9.65 1.11 -22.55
CA ASN A 89 10.53 2.13 -23.12
C ASN A 89 9.99 3.54 -22.89
N TYR A 90 8.67 3.73 -23.01
CA TYR A 90 8.04 5.03 -22.86
C TYR A 90 8.23 5.58 -21.45
N PHE A 91 7.87 4.80 -20.43
CA PHE A 91 8.01 5.22 -19.03
C PHE A 91 9.49 5.33 -18.62
N ALA A 92 10.38 4.51 -19.17
CA ALA A 92 11.82 4.62 -18.95
C ALA A 92 12.39 5.93 -19.52
N LYS A 93 12.05 6.28 -20.76
CA LYS A 93 12.47 7.54 -21.40
C LYS A 93 11.92 8.77 -20.68
N ALA A 94 10.70 8.66 -20.15
CA ALA A 94 10.09 9.69 -19.31
C ALA A 94 10.71 9.81 -17.91
N LYS A 95 11.68 8.95 -17.56
CA LYS A 95 12.30 8.84 -16.23
C LYS A 95 11.30 8.50 -15.11
N LEU A 96 10.18 7.89 -15.47
CA LEU A 96 9.14 7.44 -14.54
C LEU A 96 9.33 5.97 -14.13
N LEU A 97 10.21 5.24 -14.84
CA LEU A 97 10.55 3.85 -14.54
C LEU A 97 12.06 3.64 -14.68
N TYR A 98 12.71 3.08 -13.67
CA TYR A 98 14.11 2.69 -13.74
C TYR A 98 14.43 1.47 -12.86
N GLU A 99 15.62 0.90 -13.02
CA GLU A 99 16.14 -0.15 -12.14
C GLU A 99 16.94 0.47 -11.00
N SER A 100 16.66 0.14 -9.74
CA SER A 100 17.56 0.42 -8.60
C SER A 100 18.43 -0.78 -8.29
N CYS A 101 19.57 -0.52 -7.66
CA CYS A 101 20.38 -1.55 -6.99
C CYS A 101 20.73 -1.03 -5.58
N GLU A 102 20.17 -1.69 -4.57
CA GLU A 102 20.28 -1.30 -3.16
C GLU A 102 21.00 -2.41 -2.39
N ARG A 103 21.97 -2.05 -1.55
CA ARG A 103 22.68 -3.01 -0.71
C ARG A 103 21.93 -3.30 0.58
N SER A 104 22.00 -4.53 1.05
CA SER A 104 21.60 -4.90 2.40
C SER A 104 22.42 -4.13 3.45
N LYS A 105 21.90 -4.02 4.67
CA LYS A 105 22.56 -3.31 5.77
C LYS A 105 23.95 -3.87 6.11
N ASP A 106 24.13 -5.17 5.97
CA ASP A 106 25.40 -5.88 6.16
C ASP A 106 26.28 -5.89 4.90
N GLY A 107 25.83 -5.30 3.79
CA GLY A 107 26.54 -5.26 2.51
C GLY A 107 26.65 -6.59 1.77
N ALA A 108 26.10 -7.68 2.31
CA ALA A 108 26.25 -9.02 1.77
C ALA A 108 25.37 -9.30 0.53
N LYS A 109 24.30 -8.52 0.33
CA LYS A 109 23.33 -8.73 -0.75
C LYS A 109 23.03 -7.43 -1.49
N GLU A 110 22.78 -7.57 -2.79
CA GLU A 110 22.26 -6.51 -3.65
C GLU A 110 20.83 -6.85 -4.06
N TYR A 111 19.93 -5.88 -3.89
CA TYR A 111 18.53 -5.98 -4.24
C TYR A 111 18.25 -5.11 -5.45
N HIS A 112 17.77 -5.72 -6.53
CA HIS A 112 17.33 -5.02 -7.71
C HIS A 112 15.82 -4.86 -7.73
N ASN A 113 15.36 -3.62 -7.93
CA ASN A 113 13.94 -3.28 -7.97
C ASN A 113 13.60 -2.49 -9.24
N ALA A 114 12.40 -2.70 -9.78
CA ALA A 114 11.76 -1.70 -10.63
C ALA A 114 11.26 -0.56 -9.73
N VAL A 115 11.70 0.66 -10.00
CA VAL A 115 11.26 1.87 -9.32
C VAL A 115 10.32 2.63 -10.23
N PHE A 116 9.07 2.80 -9.79
CA PHE A 116 8.03 3.56 -10.46
C PHE A 116 7.87 4.91 -9.77
N VAL A 117 8.22 5.98 -10.46
CA VAL A 117 8.31 7.34 -9.91
C VAL A 117 7.02 8.10 -10.20
N GLY A 118 6.50 8.78 -9.19
CA GLY A 118 5.47 9.79 -9.38
C GLY A 118 6.03 11.19 -9.09
N VAL A 119 5.59 12.14 -9.92
CA VAL A 119 6.16 13.50 -10.01
C VAL A 119 5.07 14.54 -9.76
N ASP A 120 5.45 15.71 -9.27
CA ASP A 120 4.53 16.86 -9.22
C ASP A 120 4.39 17.53 -10.60
N GLU A 121 3.59 18.59 -10.63
CA GLU A 121 3.28 19.37 -11.83
C GLU A 121 4.53 20.02 -12.45
N THR A 122 5.62 20.15 -11.69
CA THR A 122 6.91 20.68 -12.16
C THR A 122 7.83 19.59 -12.70
N GLY A 123 7.43 18.32 -12.62
CA GLY A 123 8.25 17.17 -12.95
C GLY A 123 9.22 16.76 -11.84
N THR A 124 9.06 17.29 -10.62
CA THR A 124 9.90 16.92 -9.47
C THR A 124 9.38 15.63 -8.86
N ALA A 125 10.27 14.65 -8.63
CA ALA A 125 9.88 13.40 -7.97
C ALA A 125 9.38 13.65 -6.54
N ARG A 126 8.19 13.14 -6.23
CA ARG A 126 7.56 13.21 -4.90
C ARG A 126 7.23 11.84 -4.33
N HIS A 127 7.20 10.81 -5.17
CA HIS A 127 6.85 9.45 -4.78
C HIS A 127 7.70 8.44 -5.54
N ALA A 128 7.97 7.29 -4.92
CA ALA A 128 8.49 6.13 -5.61
C ALA A 128 7.93 4.82 -5.06
N HIS A 129 7.46 3.94 -5.94
CA HIS A 129 7.05 2.58 -5.61
C HIS A 129 8.10 1.59 -6.10
N LYS A 130 8.55 0.69 -5.22
CA LYS A 130 9.51 -0.37 -5.53
C LYS A 130 8.82 -1.70 -5.73
N ARG A 131 9.22 -2.42 -6.77
CA ARG A 131 8.83 -3.82 -7.02
C ARG A 131 10.09 -4.67 -7.23
N GLY A 132 10.27 -5.69 -6.42
CA GLY A 132 11.36 -6.65 -6.56
C GLY A 132 11.29 -7.41 -7.89
N LEU A 133 12.44 -7.66 -8.50
CA LEU A 133 12.55 -8.26 -9.85
C LEU A 133 12.67 -9.79 -9.84
N TYR A 134 12.84 -10.40 -8.66
CA TYR A 134 12.97 -11.84 -8.50
C TYR A 134 11.59 -12.52 -8.52
N THR A 135 11.47 -13.61 -9.26
CA THR A 135 10.24 -14.38 -9.45
C THR A 135 10.12 -15.57 -8.52
N GLU A 136 11.21 -15.96 -7.88
CA GLU A 136 11.27 -17.03 -6.89
C GLU A 136 11.22 -16.43 -5.48
N GLY A 137 10.38 -16.99 -4.61
CA GLY A 137 10.17 -16.51 -3.25
C GLY A 137 9.24 -15.29 -3.15
N VAL A 138 9.24 -14.64 -1.99
CA VAL A 138 8.36 -13.50 -1.71
C VAL A 138 8.90 -12.26 -2.42
N SER A 139 8.17 -11.76 -3.41
CA SER A 139 8.53 -10.53 -4.13
C SER A 139 8.30 -9.30 -3.25
N PHE A 140 9.32 -8.47 -3.08
CA PHE A 140 9.21 -7.19 -2.38
C PHE A 140 8.28 -6.22 -3.14
N LYS A 141 7.39 -5.52 -2.41
CA LYS A 141 6.61 -4.38 -2.93
C LYS A 141 6.45 -3.32 -1.85
N GLY A 142 6.71 -2.06 -2.16
CA GLY A 142 6.53 -1.00 -1.16
C GLY A 142 6.93 0.39 -1.64
N ASN A 143 6.36 1.41 -1.02
CA ASN A 143 6.71 2.80 -1.28
C ASN A 143 8.03 3.15 -0.60
N VAL A 144 8.78 4.05 -1.22
CA VAL A 144 10.00 4.61 -0.62
C VAL A 144 9.61 5.55 0.51
N ASP A 145 10.34 5.47 1.62
CA ASP A 145 10.12 6.33 2.77
C ASP A 145 10.11 7.82 2.39
N GLY A 146 9.18 8.57 2.99
CA GLY A 146 8.99 9.99 2.70
C GLY A 146 8.17 10.29 1.44
N SER A 147 7.79 9.26 0.66
CA SER A 147 6.94 9.47 -0.53
C SER A 147 5.64 10.18 -0.17
N ASP A 148 5.22 11.11 -1.02
CA ASP A 148 3.92 11.75 -0.95
C ASP A 148 2.89 10.94 -1.78
N PRO A 149 1.90 10.29 -1.13
CA PRO A 149 0.91 9.48 -1.83
C PRO A 149 0.03 10.26 -2.82
N GLN A 150 -0.06 11.59 -2.71
CA GLN A 150 -0.80 12.42 -3.66
C GLN A 150 -0.19 12.38 -5.06
N TYR A 151 1.10 12.06 -5.14
CA TYR A 151 1.86 11.99 -6.37
C TYR A 151 2.28 10.56 -6.69
N SER A 152 1.45 9.55 -6.42
CA SER A 152 1.76 8.15 -6.75
C SER A 152 2.05 7.96 -8.25
N PHE A 153 2.55 6.79 -8.68
CA PHE A 153 2.92 6.59 -10.09
C PHE A 153 1.73 6.83 -11.03
N HIS A 154 1.91 7.74 -11.99
CA HIS A 154 0.82 8.18 -12.86
C HIS A 154 1.30 8.65 -14.24
N TRP A 155 0.34 8.80 -15.15
CA TRP A 155 0.50 9.44 -16.45
C TRP A 155 -0.67 10.41 -16.68
N ILE A 156 -0.39 11.62 -17.16
CA ILE A 156 -1.41 12.63 -17.43
C ILE A 156 -1.61 12.75 -18.94
N GLY A 157 -2.80 12.37 -19.41
CA GLY A 157 -3.23 12.57 -20.78
C GLY A 157 -3.99 13.89 -20.97
N LYS A 158 -4.55 14.08 -22.15
CA LYS A 158 -5.34 15.29 -22.52
C LYS A 158 -6.84 15.07 -22.56
N SER A 159 -7.29 13.82 -22.45
CA SER A 159 -8.72 13.47 -22.44
C SER A 159 -9.32 13.57 -21.03
N GLY A 160 -10.66 13.53 -20.94
CA GLY A 160 -11.38 13.51 -19.67
C GLY A 160 -11.48 12.12 -19.00
N HIS A 161 -10.69 11.12 -19.42
CA HIS A 161 -10.74 9.76 -18.86
C HIS A 161 -9.59 9.52 -17.89
N LEU A 162 -9.92 9.00 -16.71
CA LEU A 162 -8.97 8.55 -15.68
C LEU A 162 -9.16 7.05 -15.42
N TYR A 163 -8.07 6.30 -15.52
CA TYR A 163 -8.00 4.89 -15.17
C TYR A 163 -7.21 4.71 -13.87
N VAL A 164 -7.75 3.95 -12.92
CA VAL A 164 -7.18 3.76 -11.57
C VAL A 164 -6.80 2.30 -11.38
N PHE A 165 -5.58 2.03 -10.91
CA PHE A 165 -5.03 0.69 -10.72
C PHE A 165 -4.50 0.49 -9.31
N GLU A 166 -4.47 -0.75 -8.82
CA GLU A 166 -3.85 -1.07 -7.53
C GLU A 166 -2.34 -0.83 -7.58
N ALA A 167 -1.65 -1.36 -8.60
CA ALA A 167 -0.20 -1.28 -8.72
C ALA A 167 0.27 -0.82 -10.12
N PRO A 168 1.50 -0.28 -10.22
CA PRO A 168 2.07 0.14 -11.50
C PRO A 168 2.11 -0.96 -12.56
N VAL A 169 2.39 -2.20 -12.16
CA VAL A 169 2.45 -3.34 -13.09
C VAL A 169 1.07 -3.59 -13.73
N ASP A 170 -0.02 -3.45 -12.98
CA ASP A 170 -1.38 -3.63 -13.50
C ASP A 170 -1.74 -2.54 -14.51
N MET A 171 -1.35 -1.29 -14.22
CA MET A 171 -1.49 -0.16 -15.14
C MET A 171 -0.75 -0.42 -16.47
N LEU A 172 0.51 -0.87 -16.41
CA LEU A 172 1.29 -1.16 -17.62
C LEU A 172 0.72 -2.36 -18.40
N SER A 173 0.21 -3.38 -17.70
CA SER A 173 -0.49 -4.51 -18.33
C SER A 173 -1.77 -4.06 -19.04
N TYR A 174 -2.57 -3.16 -18.45
CA TYR A 174 -3.75 -2.60 -19.11
C TYR A 174 -3.37 -1.81 -20.37
N ILE A 175 -2.37 -0.93 -20.29
CA ILE A 175 -1.89 -0.16 -21.45
C ILE A 175 -1.41 -1.09 -22.57
N THR A 176 -0.75 -2.19 -22.21
CA THR A 176 -0.30 -3.23 -23.16
C THR A 176 -1.50 -3.87 -23.90
N LEU A 177 -2.58 -4.17 -23.18
CA LEU A 177 -3.78 -4.79 -23.75
C LEU A 177 -4.67 -3.80 -24.51
N CYS A 178 -4.61 -2.52 -24.16
CA CYS A 178 -5.42 -1.44 -24.76
C CYS A 178 -4.52 -0.32 -25.32
N PRO A 179 -3.69 -0.60 -26.35
CA PRO A 179 -2.66 0.33 -26.79
C PRO A 179 -3.19 1.51 -27.62
N LYS A 180 -4.43 1.43 -28.13
CA LYS A 180 -4.97 2.46 -29.02
C LYS A 180 -5.13 3.78 -28.26
N ASP A 181 -4.41 4.80 -28.71
CA ASP A 181 -4.48 6.17 -28.19
C ASP A 181 -4.26 6.31 -26.68
N TRP A 182 -3.62 5.32 -26.05
CA TRP A 182 -3.55 5.22 -24.59
C TRP A 182 -2.98 6.48 -23.94
N GLN A 183 -1.97 7.11 -24.56
CA GLN A 183 -1.30 8.32 -24.06
C GLN A 183 -2.24 9.53 -23.92
N ARG A 184 -3.41 9.52 -24.60
CA ARG A 184 -4.41 10.57 -24.48
C ARG A 184 -5.16 10.50 -23.14
N HIS A 185 -5.19 9.36 -22.48
CA HIS A 185 -5.88 9.17 -21.20
C HIS A 185 -4.95 9.37 -20.01
N SER A 186 -5.54 9.60 -18.84
CA SER A 186 -4.82 9.69 -17.59
C SER A 186 -4.89 8.37 -16.84
N TYR A 187 -3.80 7.99 -16.18
CA TYR A 187 -3.68 6.74 -15.44
C TYR A 187 -3.04 7.03 -14.10
N VAL A 188 -3.49 6.36 -13.05
CA VAL A 188 -2.87 6.42 -11.72
C VAL A 188 -2.82 5.03 -11.11
N ALA A 189 -1.66 4.67 -10.55
CA ALA A 189 -1.50 3.50 -9.71
C ALA A 189 -1.48 3.94 -8.25
N LEU A 190 -2.29 3.30 -7.41
CA LEU A 190 -2.42 3.64 -5.99
C LEU A 190 -1.20 3.23 -5.16
N CYS A 191 -0.35 2.34 -5.70
CA CYS A 191 0.94 1.94 -5.12
C CYS A 191 0.84 1.28 -3.72
N GLY A 192 -0.35 0.83 -3.33
CA GLY A 192 -0.64 0.19 -2.03
C GLY A 192 -0.57 1.14 -0.83
N VAL A 193 -1.38 0.86 0.19
CA VAL A 193 -1.44 1.62 1.47
C VAL A 193 -0.64 0.97 2.61
N GLY A 194 -0.01 -0.17 2.36
CA GLY A 194 0.67 -0.95 3.40
C GLY A 194 2.09 -0.49 3.64
N CYS A 195 2.37 0.00 4.84
CA CYS A 195 3.73 0.00 5.39
C CYS A 195 4.18 -1.46 5.51
N GLN A 196 5.02 -1.95 4.61
CA GLN A 196 5.80 -3.16 4.88
C GLN A 196 7.01 -2.72 5.69
N ALA A 197 6.81 -2.67 7.02
CA ALA A 197 7.85 -2.48 8.02
C ALA A 197 8.54 -3.81 8.31
#